data_AF-A0A4W5MGX1-F1
#
_entry.id   AF-A0A4W5MGX1-F1
#
_cell.length_a   1.000
_cell.length_b   1.000
_cell.length_c   1.000
_cell.angle_alpha   90.00
_cell.angle_beta   90.00
_cell.angle_gamma   90.00
#
_symmetry.space_group_name_H-M   'P 1'
#
loop_
_entity.id
_entity.type
_entity.pdbx_description
1 polymer ?
#
loop_
_entity_poly.entity_id
_entity_poly.type
_entity_poly.pdbx_seq_one_letter_code
_entity_poly.pdbx_strand_id
1 'polypeptide(L)'
;MNKVIGEFLSNQQPYPQSMATVVYKVFQTLHATGQSSMVTDWVLLSLSNFTQRTPVAMAMWSLSCFFISASTSQWVSALLPHVISRMGKSEVVDISLFCLVALDFYRHQLDEELDRRAFQSVFQTVASPGNTYQQLLDCLQTIHQDTSL
;
A
#
# COMPACT_ATOMS: atom_id res chain seq x y z
N MET A 1 12.07 10.06 6.94
CA MET A 1 11.00 9.35 6.20
C MET A 1 10.53 10.13 4.96
N ASN A 2 10.15 11.42 5.05
CA ASN A 2 9.63 12.22 3.90
C ASN A 2 10.54 12.19 2.67
N LYS A 3 11.86 12.29 2.86
CA LYS A 3 12.83 12.20 1.77
C LYS A 3 12.86 10.82 1.09
N VAL A 4 12.75 9.74 1.86
CA VAL A 4 12.79 8.36 1.34
C VAL A 4 11.52 8.05 0.55
N ILE A 5 10.35 8.43 1.07
CA ILE A 5 9.06 8.24 0.37
C ILE A 5 9.01 9.12 -0.88
N GLY A 6 9.49 10.37 -0.80
CA GLY A 6 9.61 11.27 -1.95
C GLY A 6 10.52 10.71 -3.05
N GLU A 7 11.67 10.14 -2.69
CA GLU A 7 12.58 9.49 -3.64
C GLU A 7 12.01 8.20 -4.25
N PHE A 8 11.14 7.48 -3.53
CA PHE A 8 10.42 6.32 -4.05
C PHE A 8 9.30 6.69 -5.03
N LEU A 9 8.60 7.78 -4.73
CA LEU A 9 7.53 8.35 -5.57
C LEU A 9 8.05 9.13 -6.77
N SER A 10 9.30 9.59 -6.73
CA SER A 10 9.88 10.42 -7.78
C SER A 10 9.84 9.73 -9.16
N ASN A 11 9.32 10.46 -10.15
CA ASN A 11 9.38 10.03 -11.55
C ASN A 11 10.80 10.08 -12.13
N GLN A 12 11.73 10.76 -11.45
CA GLN A 12 13.14 10.84 -11.84
C GLN A 12 13.99 9.71 -11.24
N GLN A 13 13.41 8.81 -10.45
CA GLN A 13 14.12 7.71 -9.81
C GLN A 13 14.49 6.62 -10.84
N PRO A 14 15.78 6.41 -11.18
CA PRO A 14 16.19 5.37 -12.12
C PRO A 14 16.06 3.95 -11.55
N TYR A 15 16.07 3.79 -10.22
CA TYR A 15 16.07 2.47 -9.55
C TYR A 15 14.96 2.32 -8.50
N PRO A 16 13.67 2.39 -8.90
CA PRO A 16 12.54 2.31 -7.96
C PRO A 16 12.48 0.97 -7.22
N GLN A 17 12.95 -0.13 -7.83
CA GLN A 17 13.04 -1.46 -7.19
C GLN A 17 14.00 -1.48 -5.99
N SER A 18 15.18 -0.87 -6.16
CA SER A 18 16.15 -0.72 -5.07
C SER A 18 15.57 0.15 -3.95
N MET A 19 14.86 1.21 -4.32
CA MET A 19 14.22 2.09 -3.36
C MET A 19 13.07 1.40 -2.60
N ALA A 20 12.30 0.51 -3.24
CA ALA A 20 11.31 -0.33 -2.55
C ALA A 20 11.94 -1.18 -1.44
N THR A 21 13.14 -1.72 -1.68
CA THR A 21 13.88 -2.49 -0.67
C THR A 21 14.38 -1.61 0.48
N VAL A 22 14.77 -0.36 0.18
CA VAL A 22 15.14 0.62 1.21
C VAL A 22 13.95 0.96 2.09
N VAL A 23 12.79 1.28 1.48
CA VAL A 23 11.54 1.56 2.21
C VAL A 23 11.18 0.39 3.12
N TYR A 24 11.22 -0.83 2.61
CA TYR A 24 11.01 -2.04 3.40
C TYR A 24 11.92 -2.10 4.63
N LYS A 25 13.23 -1.97 4.46
CA LYS A 25 14.19 -2.01 5.58
C LYS A 25 13.95 -0.91 6.61
N VAL A 26 13.57 0.29 6.15
CA VAL A 26 13.25 1.40 7.05
C VAL A 26 12.01 1.07 7.88
N PHE A 27 10.94 0.57 7.25
CA PHE A 27 9.70 0.26 7.96
C PHE A 27 9.87 -0.91 8.92
N GLN A 28 10.58 -1.97 8.51
CA GLN A 28 10.88 -3.10 9.40
C GLN A 28 11.73 -2.69 10.60
N THR A 29 12.69 -1.77 10.41
CA THR A 29 13.45 -1.18 11.54
C THR A 29 12.52 -0.42 12.48
N LEU A 30 11.59 0.38 11.94
CA LEU A 30 10.63 1.13 12.77
C LEU A 30 9.76 0.19 13.59
N HIS A 31 9.21 -0.87 12.99
CA HIS A 31 8.47 -1.90 13.72
C HIS A 31 9.32 -2.57 14.81
N ALA A 32 10.58 -2.92 14.51
CA ALA A 32 11.48 -3.52 15.49
C ALA A 32 11.81 -2.59 16.67
N THR A 33 11.78 -1.26 16.46
CA THR A 33 11.96 -0.25 17.52
C THR A 33 10.68 0.16 18.23
N GLY A 34 9.54 -0.49 17.94
CA GLY A 34 8.24 -0.20 18.54
C GLY A 34 7.54 1.04 17.98
N GLN A 35 7.96 1.55 16.83
CA GLN A 35 7.41 2.76 16.18
C GLN A 35 6.35 2.42 15.11
N SER A 36 5.51 1.40 15.36
CA SER A 36 4.51 0.95 14.38
C SER A 36 3.45 2.02 14.08
N SER A 37 3.01 2.81 15.07
CA SER A 37 2.07 3.92 14.84
C SER A 37 2.62 4.94 13.86
N MET A 38 3.92 5.25 13.96
CA MET A 38 4.60 6.10 13.01
C MET A 38 4.57 5.50 11.60
N VAL A 39 4.69 4.18 11.44
CA VAL A 39 4.56 3.58 10.10
C VAL A 39 3.16 3.84 9.53
N THR A 40 2.11 3.65 10.32
CA THR A 40 0.72 3.89 9.91
C THR A 40 0.46 5.34 9.50
N ASP A 41 0.88 6.32 10.32
CA ASP A 41 0.73 7.74 10.02
C ASP A 41 1.36 8.11 8.67
N TRP A 42 2.58 7.61 8.46
CA TRP A 42 3.34 7.87 7.26
C TRP A 42 2.72 7.21 6.03
N VAL A 43 2.10 6.04 6.21
CA VAL A 43 1.35 5.41 5.13
C VAL A 43 0.18 6.29 4.74
N LEU A 44 -0.69 6.65 5.69
CA LEU A 44 -1.89 7.47 5.43
C LEU A 44 -1.57 8.81 4.78
N LEU A 45 -0.54 9.52 5.26
CA LEU A 45 -0.11 10.81 4.69
C LEU A 45 0.42 10.72 3.25
N SER A 46 0.87 9.54 2.82
CA SER A 46 1.46 9.36 1.50
C SER A 46 0.53 8.74 0.46
N LEU A 47 -0.61 8.15 0.88
CA LEU A 47 -1.57 7.50 -0.03
C LEU A 47 -2.06 8.40 -1.17
N SER A 48 -2.35 9.66 -0.88
CA SER A 48 -2.79 10.62 -1.90
C SER A 48 -1.71 10.86 -2.97
N ASN A 49 -0.44 10.92 -2.56
CA ASN A 49 0.68 11.09 -3.49
C ASN A 49 0.89 9.84 -4.36
N PHE A 50 0.68 8.64 -3.80
CA PHE A 50 0.76 7.40 -4.57
C PHE A 50 -0.35 7.28 -5.61
N THR A 51 -1.59 7.56 -5.23
CA THR A 51 -2.77 7.39 -6.10
C THR A 51 -2.77 8.35 -7.28
N GLN A 52 -2.11 9.51 -7.15
CA GLN A 52 -1.92 10.50 -8.23
C GLN A 52 -0.78 10.15 -9.21
N ARG A 53 0.02 9.12 -8.92
CA ARG A 53 1.14 8.72 -9.78
C ARG A 53 0.64 8.14 -11.11
N THR A 54 1.27 8.54 -12.21
CA THR A 54 1.03 7.99 -13.54
C THR A 54 2.27 7.25 -14.06
N PRO A 55 2.12 6.10 -14.74
CA PRO A 55 0.88 5.38 -15.04
C PRO A 55 0.30 4.66 -13.81
N VAL A 56 -1.02 4.34 -13.84
CA VAL A 56 -1.73 3.66 -12.73
C VAL A 56 -1.08 2.33 -12.36
N ALA A 57 -0.54 1.58 -13.33
CA ALA A 57 0.22 0.36 -13.07
C ALA A 57 1.42 0.60 -12.12
N MET A 58 2.13 1.73 -12.29
CA MET A 58 3.23 2.11 -11.40
C MET A 58 2.72 2.59 -10.04
N ALA A 59 1.58 3.27 -9.98
CA ALA A 59 0.95 3.64 -8.71
C ALA A 59 0.60 2.39 -7.89
N MET A 60 -0.06 1.41 -8.50
CA MET A 60 -0.45 0.15 -7.85
C MET A 60 0.76 -0.67 -7.41
N TRP A 61 1.77 -0.81 -8.27
CA TRP A 61 3.01 -1.48 -7.91
C TRP A 61 3.70 -0.81 -6.71
N SER A 62 3.76 0.53 -6.73
CA SER A 62 4.36 1.31 -5.65
C SER A 62 3.60 1.14 -4.34
N LEU A 63 2.26 1.23 -4.38
CA LEU A 63 1.39 1.00 -3.22
C LEU A 63 1.51 -0.42 -2.69
N SER A 64 1.59 -1.43 -3.58
CA SER A 64 1.74 -2.83 -3.16
C SER A 64 3.06 -3.05 -2.40
N CYS A 65 4.18 -2.55 -2.95
CA CYS A 65 5.46 -2.56 -2.24
C CYS A 65 5.39 -1.82 -0.90
N PHE A 66 4.65 -0.72 -0.84
CA PHE A 66 4.52 0.12 0.34
C PHE A 66 3.69 -0.53 1.44
N PHE A 67 2.56 -1.15 1.10
CA PHE A 67 1.74 -1.91 2.06
C PHE A 67 2.47 -3.15 2.56
N ILE A 68 3.18 -3.88 1.69
CA ILE A 68 4.04 -4.99 2.11
C ILE A 68 5.11 -4.52 3.08
N SER A 69 5.71 -3.36 2.82
CA SER A 69 6.73 -2.76 3.70
C SER A 69 6.18 -2.42 5.08
N ALA A 70 4.91 -1.99 5.15
CA ALA A 70 4.23 -1.61 6.37
C ALA A 70 3.57 -2.78 7.11
N SER A 71 3.57 -3.98 6.54
CA SER A 71 2.98 -5.14 7.19
C SER A 71 3.93 -5.71 8.27
N THR A 72 3.35 -6.10 9.39
CA THR A 72 4.01 -6.87 10.45
C THR A 72 3.95 -8.39 10.18
N SER A 73 3.21 -8.83 9.17
CA SER A 73 3.08 -10.24 8.80
C SER A 73 4.29 -10.71 7.99
N GLN A 74 5.02 -11.71 8.51
CA GLN A 74 6.17 -12.29 7.82
C GLN A 74 5.80 -12.87 6.44
N TRP A 75 4.60 -13.43 6.30
CA TRP A 75 4.12 -14.00 5.05
C TRP A 75 3.87 -12.95 3.97
N VAL A 76 3.31 -11.80 4.37
CA VAL A 76 3.09 -10.66 3.46
C VAL A 76 4.44 -10.05 3.07
N SER A 77 5.34 -9.85 4.04
CA SER A 77 6.70 -9.37 3.80
C SER A 77 7.49 -10.26 2.84
N ALA A 78 7.28 -11.58 2.86
CA ALA A 78 7.92 -12.52 1.94
C ALA A 78 7.48 -12.35 0.47
N LEU A 79 6.36 -11.66 0.20
CA LEU A 79 5.90 -11.38 -1.16
C LEU A 79 6.68 -10.24 -1.82
N LEU A 80 7.44 -9.44 -1.07
CA LEU A 80 8.12 -8.26 -1.60
C LEU A 80 8.99 -8.53 -2.85
N PRO A 81 9.87 -9.56 -2.87
CA PRO A 81 10.70 -9.83 -4.05
C PRO A 81 9.86 -10.16 -5.29
N HIS A 82 8.73 -10.85 -5.10
CA HIS A 82 7.81 -11.16 -6.18
C HIS A 82 7.20 -9.89 -6.77
N VAL A 83 6.69 -8.98 -5.92
CA VAL A 83 6.11 -7.70 -6.37
C VAL A 83 7.16 -6.83 -7.06
N ILE A 84 8.37 -6.73 -6.51
CA ILE A 84 9.47 -5.97 -7.12
C ILE A 84 9.77 -6.44 -8.55
N SER A 85 9.72 -7.76 -8.81
CA SER A 85 9.96 -8.34 -10.14
C SER A 85 8.89 -8.00 -11.18
N ARG A 86 7.70 -7.56 -10.73
CA ARG A 86 6.52 -7.26 -11.57
C ARG A 86 6.29 -5.76 -11.75
N MET A 87 7.35 -4.97 -11.71
CA MET A 87 7.28 -3.52 -11.88
C MET A 87 6.55 -3.13 -13.18
N GLY A 88 5.55 -2.24 -13.05
CA GLY A 88 4.77 -1.72 -14.17
C GLY A 88 3.75 -2.68 -14.77
N LYS A 89 3.61 -3.91 -14.25
CA LYS A 89 2.58 -4.86 -14.66
C LYS A 89 1.25 -4.54 -13.97
N SER A 90 0.16 -4.87 -14.66
CA SER A 90 -1.22 -4.62 -14.22
C SER A 90 -2.14 -5.77 -14.66
N GLU A 91 -1.67 -7.00 -14.51
CA GLU A 91 -2.48 -8.18 -14.77
C GLU A 91 -3.44 -8.45 -13.60
N VAL A 92 -4.41 -9.34 -13.79
CA VAL A 92 -5.39 -9.70 -12.75
C VAL A 92 -4.68 -10.13 -11.44
N VAL A 93 -3.57 -10.86 -11.54
CA VAL A 93 -2.78 -11.30 -10.38
C VAL A 93 -2.18 -10.11 -9.63
N ASP A 94 -1.73 -9.07 -10.32
CA ASP A 94 -1.17 -7.85 -9.70
C ASP A 94 -2.26 -7.08 -8.97
N ILE A 95 -3.45 -7.01 -9.56
CA ILE A 95 -4.62 -6.37 -8.96
C ILE A 95 -5.06 -7.14 -7.70
N SER A 96 -5.18 -8.47 -7.79
CA SER A 96 -5.53 -9.30 -6.64
C SER A 96 -4.51 -9.20 -5.52
N LEU A 97 -3.22 -9.16 -5.85
CA LEU A 97 -2.15 -9.00 -4.87
C LEU A 97 -2.20 -7.61 -4.21
N PHE A 98 -2.41 -6.55 -4.99
CA PHE A 98 -2.62 -5.20 -4.47
C PHE A 98 -3.79 -5.15 -3.48
N CYS A 99 -4.95 -5.72 -3.85
CA CYS A 99 -6.09 -5.79 -2.95
C CYS A 99 -5.75 -6.57 -1.68
N LEU A 100 -5.11 -7.74 -1.80
CA LEU A 100 -4.75 -8.57 -0.65
C LEU A 100 -3.86 -7.82 0.35
N VAL A 101 -2.80 -7.16 -0.11
CA VAL A 101 -1.85 -6.46 0.79
C VAL A 101 -2.45 -5.17 1.37
N ALA A 102 -3.32 -4.50 0.62
CA ALA A 102 -4.07 -3.35 1.13
C ALA A 102 -5.10 -3.76 2.19
N LEU A 103 -5.78 -4.90 2.01
CA LEU A 103 -6.72 -5.45 3.01
C LEU A 103 -5.99 -5.91 4.27
N ASP A 104 -4.80 -6.51 4.14
CA ASP A 104 -3.95 -6.88 5.28
C ASP A 104 -3.58 -5.64 6.11
N PHE A 105 -3.12 -4.58 5.45
CA PHE A 105 -2.83 -3.31 6.10
C PHE A 105 -4.08 -2.72 6.78
N TYR A 106 -5.21 -2.70 6.08
CA TYR A 106 -6.47 -2.17 6.61
C TYR A 106 -6.96 -2.93 7.86
N ARG A 107 -6.80 -4.26 7.90
CA ARG A 107 -7.26 -5.08 9.02
C ARG A 107 -6.31 -5.07 10.21
N HIS A 108 -5.00 -5.12 9.97
CA HIS A 108 -4.02 -5.41 11.01
C HIS A 108 -3.17 -4.20 11.42
N GLN A 109 -3.16 -3.11 10.63
CA GLN A 109 -2.37 -1.90 10.94
C GLN A 109 -3.25 -0.67 11.25
N LEU A 110 -4.51 -0.67 10.83
CA LEU A 110 -5.47 0.40 11.13
C LEU A 110 -6.41 -0.03 12.26
N ASP A 111 -6.06 0.35 13.49
CA ASP A 111 -6.89 0.09 14.67
C ASP A 111 -8.00 1.12 14.84
N GLU A 112 -7.74 2.38 14.45
CA GLU A 112 -8.71 3.46 14.60
C GLU A 112 -9.71 3.55 13.43
N GLU A 113 -10.98 3.70 13.78
CA GLU A 113 -12.07 3.86 12.81
C GLU A 113 -11.91 5.15 11.96
N LEU A 114 -11.32 6.20 12.53
CA LEU A 114 -10.99 7.44 11.82
C LEU A 114 -9.96 7.18 10.71
N ASP A 115 -8.91 6.43 11.01
CA ASP A 115 -7.86 6.08 10.05
C ASP A 115 -8.39 5.18 8.94
N ARG A 116 -9.26 4.24 9.27
CA ARG A 116 -9.96 3.39 8.31
C ARG A 116 -10.80 4.21 7.33
N ARG A 117 -11.50 5.24 7.81
CA ARG A 117 -12.27 6.15 6.95
C ARG A 117 -11.36 7.05 6.11
N ALA A 118 -10.27 7.55 6.68
CA ALA A 118 -9.28 8.34 5.95
C ALA A 118 -8.67 7.52 4.80
N PHE A 119 -8.29 6.27 5.07
CA PHE A 119 -7.81 5.32 4.07
C PHE A 119 -8.82 5.14 2.93
N GLN A 120 -10.08 4.83 3.25
CA GLN A 120 -11.13 4.64 2.24
C GLN A 120 -11.38 5.91 1.42
N SER A 121 -11.43 7.08 2.05
CA SER A 121 -11.69 8.37 1.41
C SER A 121 -10.65 8.69 0.31
N VAL A 122 -9.37 8.37 0.56
CA VAL A 122 -8.32 8.57 -0.44
C VAL A 122 -8.58 7.75 -1.70
N PHE A 123 -8.95 6.47 -1.54
CA PHE A 123 -9.24 5.60 -2.69
C PHE A 123 -10.56 5.95 -3.37
N GLN A 124 -11.60 6.37 -2.62
CA GLN A 124 -12.88 6.83 -3.19
C GLN A 124 -12.68 8.04 -4.12
N THR A 125 -11.77 8.95 -3.78
CA THR A 125 -11.50 10.15 -4.58
C THR A 125 -10.91 9.82 -5.96
N VAL A 126 -10.15 8.72 -6.07
CA VAL A 126 -9.50 8.28 -7.32
C VAL A 126 -10.17 7.08 -7.97
N ALA A 127 -11.22 6.54 -7.35
CA ALA A 127 -11.98 5.43 -7.88
C ALA A 127 -12.76 5.86 -9.12
N SER A 128 -12.85 4.96 -10.09
CA SER A 128 -13.60 5.14 -11.31
C SER A 128 -14.14 3.78 -11.73
N PRO A 129 -15.33 3.70 -12.36
CA PRO A 129 -15.94 2.43 -12.72
C PRO A 129 -14.98 1.54 -13.50
N GLY A 130 -14.73 0.33 -12.99
CA GLY A 130 -13.84 -0.66 -13.61
C GLY A 130 -12.34 -0.48 -13.35
N ASN A 131 -11.93 0.51 -12.55
CA ASN A 131 -10.52 0.66 -12.15
C ASN A 131 -10.16 -0.19 -10.92
N THR A 132 -8.86 -0.38 -10.69
CA THR A 132 -8.37 -1.22 -9.59
C THR A 132 -8.71 -0.68 -8.21
N TYR A 133 -8.80 0.65 -8.05
CA TYR A 133 -9.16 1.26 -6.77
C TYR A 133 -10.62 0.97 -6.40
N GLN A 134 -11.52 0.89 -7.39
CA GLN A 134 -12.90 0.44 -7.15
C GLN A 134 -12.94 -1.00 -6.64
N GLN A 135 -12.15 -1.91 -7.24
CA GLN A 135 -12.08 -3.30 -6.77
C GLN A 135 -11.60 -3.40 -5.32
N LEU A 136 -10.63 -2.56 -4.92
CA LEU A 136 -10.19 -2.47 -3.53
C LEU A 136 -11.33 -2.01 -2.61
N LEU A 137 -12.08 -0.97 -3.01
CA LEU A 137 -13.22 -0.48 -2.21
C LEU A 137 -14.31 -1.54 -2.06
N ASP A 138 -14.63 -2.27 -3.12
CA ASP A 138 -15.60 -3.37 -3.09
C ASP A 138 -15.12 -4.46 -2.11
N CYS A 139 -13.83 -4.83 -2.16
CA CYS A 139 -13.25 -5.76 -1.19
C CYS A 139 -13.37 -5.27 0.26
N LEU A 140 -13.15 -3.97 0.52
CA LEU A 140 -13.26 -3.39 1.87
C LEU A 140 -14.72 -3.41 2.36
N GLN A 141 -15.69 -3.23 1.48
CA GLN A 141 -17.12 -3.29 1.84
C GLN A 141 -17.55 -4.69 2.26
N THR A 142 -17.08 -5.74 1.57
CA THR A 142 -17.38 -7.14 1.93
C THR A 142 -16.92 -7.48 3.35
N ILE A 143 -15.76 -6.96 3.78
CA ILE A 143 -15.24 -7.20 5.13
C ILE A 143 -16.19 -6.67 6.22
N HIS A 144 -16.77 -5.49 6.01
CA HIS A 144 -17.68 -4.92 7.00
C HIS A 144 -18.96 -5.75 7.14
N GLN A 145 -19.41 -6.40 6.05
CA GLN A 145 -20.56 -7.29 6.08
C GLN A 145 -20.26 -8.58 6.86
N ASP A 146 -19.08 -9.17 6.69
CA ASP A 146 -18.67 -10.39 7.40
C ASP A 146 -18.39 -10.19 8.90
N THR A 147 -18.03 -8.98 9.32
CA THR A 147 -17.75 -8.68 10.74
C THR A 147 -19.01 -8.30 11.53
N SER A 148 -20.16 -8.17 10.85
CA SER A 148 -21.46 -7.77 11.42
C SER A 148 -22.38 -8.96 11.76
N LEU A 149 -21.89 -10.20 11.61
CA LEU A 149 -22.56 -11.47 11.90
C LEU A 149 -21.94 -12.13 13.15
#